data_AF-A0A8H4S6I9-F1
#
_entry.id   AF-A0A8H4S6I9-F1
#
_cell.length_a   1.000
_cell.length_b   1.000
_cell.length_c   1.000
_cell.angle_alpha   90.00
_cell.angle_beta   90.00
_cell.angle_gamma   90.00
#
_symmetry.space_group_name_H-M   'P 1'
#
loop_
_entity.id
_entity.type
_entity.pdbx_description
1 polymer ?
#
loop_
_entity_poly.entity_id
_entity_poly.type
_entity_poly.pdbx_seq_one_letter_code
_entity_poly.pdbx_strand_id
1 'polypeptide(L)'
;MPHNGWLDMAKPFIAAYKAGSKLPIRFLDEEKLVYWYRTTPKNVNCDATDTTMQGCSNSWSGNFVCGRPDGADNMTDEVFNVTMLKSPATVHVQTGRKAETYDAKAGMWSHSVPMGVGRQSFKVVREGKTVDSLCGISRRDITDTCPCGIYNFNAYVGTLPAEASVDRLQPAGLALLSQGLQIACPTTLGAR
;
A
#
# COMPACT_ATOMS: atom_id res chain seq x y z
N MET A 1 -0.42 8.48 -5.39
CA MET A 1 -0.11 7.21 -4.68
C MET A 1 -0.31 6.12 -5.71
N PRO A 2 0.71 5.30 -5.98
CA PRO A 2 0.58 4.22 -6.96
C PRO A 2 -0.41 3.15 -6.44
N HIS A 3 -1.23 2.63 -7.36
CA HIS A 3 -2.17 1.52 -7.11
C HIS A 3 -2.03 0.39 -8.16
N ASN A 4 -1.17 0.59 -9.17
CA ASN A 4 -1.01 -0.33 -10.30
C ASN A 4 -0.56 -1.74 -9.90
N GLY A 5 0.12 -1.90 -8.75
CA GLY A 5 0.47 -3.22 -8.23
C GLY A 5 -0.76 -4.13 -8.03
N TRP A 6 -1.91 -3.57 -7.65
CA TRP A 6 -3.16 -4.33 -7.58
C TRP A 6 -3.67 -4.74 -8.96
N LEU A 7 -3.51 -3.90 -9.98
CA LEU A 7 -3.85 -4.24 -11.37
C LEU A 7 -2.92 -5.34 -11.92
N ASP A 8 -1.63 -5.27 -11.59
CA ASP A 8 -0.65 -6.29 -11.97
C ASP A 8 -1.00 -7.68 -11.43
N MET A 9 -1.49 -7.75 -10.19
CA MET A 9 -1.97 -9.02 -9.62
C MET A 9 -3.18 -9.57 -10.36
N ALA A 10 -4.06 -8.74 -10.90
CA ALA A 10 -5.27 -9.20 -11.59
C ALA A 10 -4.96 -9.87 -12.94
N LYS A 11 -3.91 -9.43 -13.65
CA LYS A 11 -3.54 -9.91 -14.99
C LYS A 11 -3.50 -11.46 -15.12
N PRO A 12 -2.73 -12.20 -14.30
CA PRO A 12 -2.65 -13.66 -14.43
C PRO A 12 -3.96 -14.37 -14.04
N PHE A 13 -4.76 -13.82 -13.11
CA PHE A 13 -6.08 -14.37 -12.78
C PHE A 13 -7.06 -14.20 -13.94
N ILE A 14 -7.07 -13.03 -14.59
CA ILE A 14 -7.90 -12.77 -15.78
C ILE A 14 -7.50 -13.71 -16.92
N ALA A 15 -6.20 -13.88 -17.16
CA ALA A 15 -5.69 -14.80 -18.19
C ALA A 15 -6.09 -16.26 -17.88
N ALA A 16 -5.95 -16.70 -16.63
CA ALA A 16 -6.37 -18.03 -16.20
C ALA A 16 -7.86 -18.25 -16.40
N TYR A 17 -8.70 -17.30 -15.99
CA TYR A 17 -10.15 -17.35 -16.18
C TYR A 17 -10.52 -17.49 -17.66
N LYS A 18 -9.94 -16.65 -18.53
CA LYS A 18 -10.18 -16.69 -19.99
C LYS A 18 -9.75 -18.01 -20.63
N ALA A 19 -8.74 -18.68 -20.07
CA ALA A 19 -8.26 -19.97 -20.53
C ALA A 19 -8.95 -21.17 -19.85
N GLY A 20 -9.96 -20.96 -19.01
CA GLY A 20 -10.62 -22.01 -18.24
C GLY A 20 -9.73 -22.67 -17.17
N SER A 21 -8.61 -22.04 -16.81
CA SER A 21 -7.69 -22.50 -15.76
C SER A 21 -8.14 -22.00 -14.39
N LYS A 22 -8.06 -22.88 -13.38
CA LYS A 22 -8.28 -22.51 -11.97
C LYS A 22 -7.07 -21.87 -11.29
N LEU A 23 -5.89 -21.95 -11.91
CA LEU A 23 -4.63 -21.50 -11.31
C LEU A 23 -3.95 -20.41 -12.18
N PRO A 24 -3.48 -19.30 -11.56
CA PRO A 24 -2.83 -18.21 -12.26
C PRO A 24 -1.37 -18.50 -12.65
N ILE A 25 -0.73 -19.50 -12.02
CA ILE A 25 0.72 -19.74 -12.11
C ILE A 25 1.23 -19.94 -13.56
N ARG A 26 0.42 -20.55 -14.43
CA ARG A 26 0.78 -20.77 -15.85
C ARG A 26 0.74 -19.50 -16.70
N PHE A 27 0.18 -18.43 -16.15
CA PHE A 27 0.01 -17.12 -16.80
C PHE A 27 0.83 -16.03 -16.12
N LEU A 28 1.83 -16.43 -15.31
CA LEU A 28 2.82 -15.53 -14.73
C LEU A 28 3.94 -15.31 -15.74
N ASP A 29 3.83 -14.25 -16.55
CA ASP A 29 4.88 -13.87 -17.51
C ASP A 29 6.15 -13.36 -16.79
N GLU A 30 5.95 -12.62 -15.70
CA GLU A 30 6.99 -11.97 -14.90
C GLU A 30 6.85 -12.35 -13.41
N GLU A 31 7.97 -12.37 -12.70
CA GLU A 31 7.95 -12.43 -11.23
C GLU A 31 7.85 -11.02 -10.64
N LYS A 32 7.03 -10.85 -9.61
CA LYS A 32 6.86 -9.58 -8.90
C LYS A 32 6.68 -9.80 -7.40
N LEU A 33 7.01 -8.79 -6.59
CA LEU A 33 6.53 -8.65 -5.23
C LEU A 33 5.68 -7.38 -5.17
N VAL A 34 4.40 -7.53 -4.91
CA VAL A 34 3.47 -6.41 -4.72
C VAL A 34 3.31 -6.20 -3.22
N TYR A 35 3.41 -4.96 -2.75
CA TYR A 35 3.23 -4.64 -1.34
C TYR A 35 2.31 -3.43 -1.17
N TRP A 36 1.58 -3.38 -0.07
CA TRP A 36 0.78 -2.20 0.27
C TRP A 36 0.55 -2.05 1.77
N TYR A 37 0.25 -0.82 2.16
CA TYR A 37 -0.04 -0.43 3.53
C TYR A 37 -0.64 0.97 3.57
N ARG A 38 -1.32 1.32 4.66
CA ARG A 38 -1.67 2.72 4.96
C ARG A 38 -0.43 3.49 5.34
N THR A 39 -0.35 4.76 4.91
CA THR A 39 0.83 5.60 5.19
C THR A 39 0.92 6.08 6.65
N THR A 40 -0.11 5.79 7.44
CA THR A 40 -0.18 6.05 8.88
C THR A 40 -0.91 4.92 9.61
N PRO A 41 -0.60 4.66 10.89
CA PRO A 41 -1.43 3.81 11.75
C PRO A 41 -2.88 4.31 11.79
N LYS A 42 -3.86 3.39 11.90
CA LYS A 42 -5.30 3.74 11.87
C LYS A 42 -5.73 4.70 12.99
N ASN A 43 -5.02 4.65 14.12
CA ASN A 43 -5.33 5.42 15.32
C ASN A 43 -4.66 6.80 15.38
N VAL A 44 -3.87 7.20 14.37
CA VAL A 44 -3.37 8.59 14.30
C VAL A 44 -4.57 9.53 14.34
N ASN A 45 -4.54 10.55 15.21
CA ASN A 45 -5.63 11.50 15.40
C ASN A 45 -5.39 12.77 14.57
N CYS A 46 -6.32 13.04 13.65
CA CYS A 46 -6.30 14.21 12.76
C CYS A 46 -7.47 15.17 12.99
N ASP A 47 -8.26 14.98 14.06
CA ASP A 47 -9.50 15.74 14.31
C ASP A 47 -9.29 17.27 14.26
N ALA A 48 -8.15 17.74 14.76
CA ALA A 48 -7.86 19.18 14.84
C ALA A 48 -7.72 19.87 13.47
N THR A 49 -7.47 19.10 12.40
CA THR A 49 -7.16 19.64 11.06
C THR A 49 -7.92 18.95 9.93
N ASP A 50 -8.70 17.91 10.22
CA ASP A 50 -9.42 17.17 9.19
C ASP A 50 -10.68 17.91 8.73
N THR A 51 -10.81 17.99 7.42
CA THR A 51 -11.98 18.45 6.67
C THR A 51 -13.29 17.77 7.06
N THR A 52 -13.29 16.48 7.40
CA THR A 52 -14.48 15.73 7.80
C THR A 52 -15.01 16.13 9.17
N MET A 53 -14.26 16.91 9.94
CA MET A 53 -14.71 17.44 11.23
C MET A 53 -15.57 18.71 11.09
N GLN A 54 -15.70 19.25 9.88
CA GLN A 54 -16.49 20.46 9.61
C GLN A 54 -17.91 20.13 9.12
N GLY A 55 -18.87 20.96 9.51
CA GLY A 55 -20.20 20.99 8.88
C GLY A 55 -21.11 19.80 9.19
N CYS A 56 -20.73 18.87 10.06
CA CYS A 56 -21.63 17.79 10.45
C CYS A 56 -22.68 18.30 11.44
N SER A 57 -23.96 18.12 11.09
CA SER A 57 -24.97 18.00 12.12
C SER A 57 -24.69 16.71 12.88
N ASN A 58 -24.56 16.77 14.19
CA ASN A 58 -24.57 15.66 15.14
C ASN A 58 -25.81 14.73 15.03
N SER A 59 -26.65 14.86 14.00
CA SER A 59 -27.77 13.99 13.68
C SER A 59 -27.34 12.92 12.67
N TRP A 60 -27.59 11.67 13.03
CA TRP A 60 -27.37 10.47 12.23
C TRP A 60 -28.40 10.39 11.08
N SER A 61 -28.47 11.42 10.24
CA SER A 61 -29.42 11.55 9.13
C SER A 61 -28.95 10.90 7.82
N GLY A 62 -27.82 10.18 7.85
CA GLY A 62 -27.59 9.06 6.94
C GLY A 62 -26.49 9.21 5.89
N ASN A 63 -25.90 10.40 5.67
CA ASN A 63 -24.97 10.60 4.55
C ASN A 63 -23.59 11.21 4.89
N PHE A 64 -23.39 11.77 6.08
CA PHE A 64 -22.11 12.37 6.47
C PHE A 64 -21.93 12.27 7.98
N VAL A 65 -20.88 11.55 8.43
CA VAL A 65 -20.51 11.40 9.84
C VAL A 65 -19.17 12.11 10.04
N CYS A 66 -19.06 12.88 11.12
CA CYS A 66 -17.81 13.52 11.49
C CYS A 66 -16.77 12.50 11.94
N GLY A 67 -15.52 12.71 11.52
CA GLY A 67 -14.37 11.93 11.98
C GLY A 67 -13.85 10.94 10.95
N ARG A 68 -13.32 9.82 11.46
CA ARG A 68 -12.73 8.76 10.64
C ARG A 68 -13.80 8.10 9.75
N PRO A 69 -13.41 7.58 8.57
CA PRO A 69 -14.32 6.81 7.73
C PRO A 69 -14.95 5.64 8.49
N ASP A 70 -16.20 5.32 8.16
CA ASP A 70 -16.84 4.10 8.64
C ASP A 70 -15.99 2.86 8.28
N GLY A 71 -15.91 1.90 9.20
CA GLY A 71 -15.06 0.72 9.07
C GLY A 71 -13.56 0.95 9.34
N ALA A 72 -13.12 2.15 9.75
CA ALA A 72 -11.73 2.40 10.13
C ALA A 72 -11.21 1.40 11.20
N ASP A 73 -12.08 1.00 12.14
CA ASP A 73 -11.74 0.04 13.20
C ASP A 73 -11.54 -1.39 12.69
N ASN A 74 -12.20 -1.75 11.59
CA ASN A 74 -12.08 -3.08 10.95
C ASN A 74 -10.75 -3.23 10.20
N MET A 75 -10.04 -2.13 9.94
CA MET A 75 -8.73 -2.19 9.30
C MET A 75 -7.65 -2.68 10.26
N THR A 76 -6.70 -3.46 9.75
CA THR A 76 -5.50 -3.88 10.49
C THR A 76 -4.32 -3.00 10.15
N ASP A 77 -3.46 -2.70 11.12
CA ASP A 77 -2.17 -2.03 10.93
C ASP A 77 -1.13 -3.07 10.48
N GLU A 78 -1.14 -3.38 9.18
CA GLU A 78 -0.26 -4.37 8.56
C GLU A 78 0.39 -3.85 7.28
N VAL A 79 1.54 -4.45 6.93
CA VAL A 79 2.15 -4.38 5.61
C VAL A 79 1.84 -5.68 4.90
N PHE A 80 1.04 -5.58 3.85
CA PHE A 80 0.62 -6.73 3.05
C PHE A 80 1.60 -6.94 1.90
N ASN A 81 1.89 -8.20 1.60
CA ASN A 81 2.78 -8.62 0.54
C ASN A 81 2.12 -9.72 -0.27
N VAL A 82 2.21 -9.62 -1.59
CA VAL A 82 1.87 -10.71 -2.51
C VAL A 82 3.05 -10.96 -3.40
N THR A 83 3.63 -12.16 -3.29
CA THR A 83 4.68 -12.61 -4.19
C THR A 83 4.05 -13.34 -5.38
N MET A 84 4.50 -13.00 -6.58
CA MET A 84 4.18 -13.64 -7.84
C MET A 84 5.47 -14.33 -8.31
N LEU A 85 5.61 -15.62 -8.02
CA LEU A 85 6.86 -16.36 -8.23
C LEU A 85 6.67 -17.54 -9.17
N LYS A 86 7.64 -17.82 -10.04
CA LYS A 86 7.71 -19.03 -10.87
C LYS A 86 8.26 -20.22 -10.09
N SER A 87 9.05 -19.98 -9.04
CA SER A 87 9.58 -20.99 -8.13
C SER A 87 9.62 -20.48 -6.68
N PRO A 88 9.58 -21.38 -5.67
CA PRO A 88 9.60 -20.97 -4.27
C PRO A 88 10.81 -20.09 -3.91
N ALA A 89 10.65 -19.25 -2.89
CA ALA A 89 11.70 -18.38 -2.37
C ALA A 89 11.42 -17.99 -0.92
N THR A 90 12.45 -17.57 -0.19
CA THR A 90 12.33 -16.96 1.13
C THR A 90 12.22 -15.45 0.98
N VAL A 91 11.28 -14.84 1.69
CA VAL A 91 11.02 -13.40 1.67
C VAL A 91 11.38 -12.81 3.03
N HIS A 92 12.22 -11.78 3.03
CA HIS A 92 12.52 -10.98 4.20
C HIS A 92 11.82 -9.64 4.09
N VAL A 93 11.08 -9.25 5.12
CA VAL A 93 10.37 -7.98 5.19
C VAL A 93 10.81 -7.22 6.44
N GLN A 94 11.23 -5.97 6.26
CA GLN A 94 11.50 -5.05 7.35
C GLN A 94 10.41 -3.98 7.35
N THR A 95 9.79 -3.75 8.51
CA THR A 95 8.80 -2.70 8.72
C THR A 95 9.19 -1.80 9.90
N GLY A 96 9.72 -0.61 9.60
CA GLY A 96 10.30 0.26 10.62
C GLY A 96 11.44 -0.45 11.35
N ARG A 97 11.26 -0.77 12.65
CA ARG A 97 12.20 -1.55 13.46
C ARG A 97 11.88 -3.04 13.57
N LYS A 98 10.77 -3.50 12.99
CA LYS A 98 10.35 -4.90 13.01
C LYS A 98 10.85 -5.62 11.76
N ALA A 99 11.14 -6.91 11.89
CA ALA A 99 11.56 -7.75 10.78
C ALA A 99 10.81 -9.08 10.85
N GLU A 100 10.44 -9.61 9.70
CA GLU A 100 9.86 -10.94 9.57
C GLU A 100 10.43 -11.64 8.35
N THR A 101 10.48 -12.98 8.40
CA THR A 101 10.93 -13.81 7.29
C THR A 101 9.97 -14.97 7.14
N TYR A 102 9.56 -15.26 5.90
CA TYR A 102 8.66 -16.36 5.60
C TYR A 102 9.01 -16.99 4.25
N ASP A 103 8.60 -18.24 4.07
CA ASP A 103 8.74 -18.94 2.80
C ASP A 103 7.50 -18.76 1.93
N ALA A 104 7.72 -18.31 0.70
CA ALA A 104 6.70 -18.17 -0.33
C ALA A 104 6.79 -19.32 -1.34
N LYS A 105 5.62 -19.90 -1.66
CA LYS A 105 5.50 -20.95 -2.67
C LYS A 105 5.53 -20.34 -4.08
N ALA A 106 5.76 -21.18 -5.09
CA ALA A 106 5.52 -20.79 -6.47
C ALA A 106 4.03 -20.46 -6.69
N GLY A 107 3.75 -19.53 -7.60
CA GLY A 107 2.43 -18.97 -7.85
C GLY A 107 2.26 -17.61 -7.18
N MET A 108 1.03 -17.31 -6.78
CA MET A 108 0.67 -16.08 -6.08
C MET A 108 0.41 -16.41 -4.61
N TRP A 109 1.17 -15.78 -3.71
CA TRP A 109 1.10 -16.05 -2.28
C TRP A 109 1.02 -14.74 -1.50
N SER A 110 0.00 -14.60 -0.66
CA SER A 110 -0.20 -13.44 0.21
C SER A 110 0.33 -13.71 1.61
N HIS A 111 1.01 -12.73 2.19
CA HIS A 111 1.43 -12.72 3.59
C HIS A 111 1.34 -11.30 4.14
N SER A 112 0.97 -11.14 5.39
CA SER A 112 0.99 -9.84 6.06
C SER A 112 1.97 -9.87 7.23
N VAL A 113 2.60 -8.73 7.48
CA VAL A 113 3.49 -8.53 8.61
C VAL A 113 3.02 -7.33 9.42
N PRO A 114 3.22 -7.29 10.76
CA PRO A 114 2.81 -6.16 11.57
C PRO A 114 3.41 -4.84 11.09
N MET A 115 2.60 -3.79 11.02
CA MET A 115 3.06 -2.46 10.65
C MET A 115 4.07 -1.90 11.66
N GLY A 116 5.09 -1.23 11.15
CA GLY A 116 6.05 -0.45 11.91
C GLY A 116 6.26 0.92 11.27
N VAL A 117 6.19 1.98 12.09
CA VAL A 117 6.51 3.35 11.67
C VAL A 117 7.95 3.42 11.16
N GLY A 118 8.15 4.12 10.05
CA GLY A 118 9.41 4.27 9.34
C GLY A 118 9.43 3.58 7.99
N ARG A 119 10.62 3.12 7.59
CA ARG A 119 10.89 2.57 6.27
C ARG A 119 10.45 1.12 6.13
N GLN A 120 9.96 0.77 4.95
CA GLN A 120 9.59 -0.60 4.58
C GLN A 120 10.58 -1.11 3.52
N SER A 121 11.14 -2.31 3.70
CA SER A 121 12.03 -2.92 2.70
C SER A 121 11.82 -4.42 2.58
N PHE A 122 12.06 -4.93 1.37
CA PHE A 122 11.77 -6.30 0.99
C PHE A 122 12.99 -6.90 0.29
N LYS A 123 13.25 -8.17 0.58
CA LYS A 123 14.32 -8.95 -0.06
C LYS A 123 13.84 -10.37 -0.34
N VAL A 124 13.95 -10.81 -1.58
CA VAL A 124 13.67 -12.20 -1.97
C VAL A 124 14.98 -12.96 -2.18
N VAL A 125 15.10 -14.12 -1.54
CA VAL A 125 16.25 -15.02 -1.61
C VAL A 125 15.80 -16.37 -2.11
N ARG A 126 16.49 -16.91 -3.11
CA ARG A 126 16.24 -18.22 -3.70
C ARG A 126 17.53 -19.00 -3.73
N GLU A 127 17.53 -20.18 -3.12
CA GLU A 127 18.71 -21.07 -3.05
C GLU A 127 19.97 -20.34 -2.53
N GLY A 128 19.80 -19.51 -1.49
CA GLY A 128 20.87 -18.72 -0.89
C GLY A 128 21.34 -17.51 -1.71
N LYS A 129 20.76 -17.24 -2.89
CA LYS A 129 21.08 -16.10 -3.74
C LYS A 129 19.97 -15.06 -3.73
N THR A 130 20.34 -13.78 -3.74
CA THR A 130 19.38 -12.68 -3.81
C THR A 130 18.79 -12.61 -5.23
N VAL A 131 17.47 -12.45 -5.32
CA VAL A 131 16.79 -12.14 -6.58
C VAL A 131 16.70 -10.62 -6.68
N ASP A 132 17.72 -9.97 -7.24
CA ASP A 132 17.92 -8.51 -7.15
C ASP A 132 16.72 -7.70 -7.65
N SER A 133 16.04 -8.17 -8.70
CA SER A 133 14.85 -7.53 -9.26
C SER A 133 13.64 -7.53 -8.32
N LEU A 134 13.63 -8.41 -7.31
CA LEU A 134 12.60 -8.54 -6.28
C LEU A 134 13.07 -8.02 -4.91
N CYS A 135 14.08 -7.14 -4.91
CA CYS A 135 14.59 -6.50 -3.71
C CYS A 135 14.46 -4.97 -3.81
N GLY A 136 14.12 -4.33 -2.70
CA GLY A 136 14.01 -2.87 -2.69
C GLY A 136 13.43 -2.27 -1.43
N ILE A 137 13.49 -0.95 -1.40
CA ILE A 137 12.92 -0.11 -0.35
C ILE A 137 11.67 0.55 -0.93
N SER A 138 10.61 0.63 -0.12
CA SER A 138 9.44 1.39 -0.50
C SER A 138 9.72 2.89 -0.56
N ARG A 139 9.16 3.58 -1.57
CA ARG A 139 9.31 5.04 -1.78
C ARG A 139 8.37 5.87 -0.89
N ARG A 140 7.83 5.29 0.19
CA ARG A 140 6.92 5.94 1.10
C ARG A 140 7.05 5.37 2.50
N ASP A 141 7.63 6.12 3.42
CA ASP A 141 7.64 5.73 4.83
C ASP A 141 6.22 5.74 5.43
N ILE A 142 6.03 4.91 6.45
CA ILE A 142 4.87 4.97 7.34
C ILE A 142 5.19 5.99 8.43
N THR A 143 4.33 6.98 8.62
CA THR A 143 4.51 8.05 9.62
C THR A 143 3.41 7.98 10.68
N ASP A 144 3.66 8.54 11.85
CA ASP A 144 2.67 8.73 12.93
C ASP A 144 2.02 10.12 12.92
N THR A 145 2.28 10.91 11.86
CA THR A 145 1.73 12.25 11.65
C THR A 145 0.66 12.26 10.57
N CYS A 146 -0.37 13.11 10.73
CA CYS A 146 -1.43 13.29 9.74
C CYS A 146 -0.90 13.85 8.40
N PRO A 147 -0.90 13.07 7.31
CA PRO A 147 -0.49 13.57 6.00
C PRO A 147 -1.50 14.63 5.54
N CYS A 148 -1.01 15.83 5.21
CA CYS A 148 -1.86 16.99 4.90
C CYS A 148 -2.88 17.38 6.00
N GLY A 149 -2.72 16.91 7.24
CA GLY A 149 -3.70 17.17 8.30
C GLY A 149 -5.01 16.39 8.19
N ILE A 150 -5.05 15.32 7.38
CA ILE A 150 -6.27 14.51 7.18
C ILE A 150 -6.06 13.02 7.54
N TYR A 151 -7.17 12.35 7.83
CA TYR A 151 -7.37 10.92 7.89
C TYR A 151 -7.19 10.31 6.49
N ASN A 152 -5.95 10.01 6.13
CA ASN A 152 -5.65 9.34 4.87
C ASN A 152 -5.62 7.81 5.02
N PHE A 153 -6.76 7.18 4.75
CA PHE A 153 -6.89 5.71 4.75
C PHE A 153 -6.55 5.06 3.40
N ASN A 154 -6.13 5.83 2.39
CA ASN A 154 -5.67 5.26 1.13
C ASN A 154 -4.37 4.47 1.33
N ALA A 155 -4.27 3.33 0.64
CA ALA A 155 -3.06 2.54 0.64
C ALA A 155 -2.00 3.17 -0.28
N TYR A 156 -0.75 3.06 0.12
CA TYR A 156 0.37 3.14 -0.82
C TYR A 156 0.63 1.73 -1.35
N VAL A 157 0.62 1.54 -2.67
CA VAL A 157 0.86 0.23 -3.31
C VAL A 157 2.12 0.30 -4.16
N GLY A 158 3.13 -0.50 -3.83
CA GLY A 158 4.35 -0.60 -4.61
C GLY A 158 4.56 -2.00 -5.20
N THR A 159 5.49 -2.08 -6.13
CA THR A 159 5.95 -3.31 -6.75
C THR A 159 7.46 -3.43 -6.66
N LEU A 160 7.96 -4.66 -6.73
CA LEU A 160 9.33 -5.00 -7.09
C LEU A 160 9.26 -5.97 -8.28
N PRO A 161 9.88 -5.68 -9.43
CA PRO A 161 10.64 -4.46 -9.73
C PRO A 161 9.80 -3.19 -9.55
N ALA A 162 10.45 -2.12 -9.07
CA ALA A 162 9.77 -0.85 -8.87
C ALA A 162 9.38 -0.24 -10.22
N GLU A 163 8.18 0.34 -10.29
CA GLU A 163 7.75 1.06 -11.48
C GLU A 163 8.73 2.19 -11.83
N ALA A 164 9.02 2.33 -13.13
CA ALA A 164 9.90 3.38 -13.65
C ALA A 164 9.36 4.78 -13.31
N SER A 165 8.03 4.93 -13.35
CA SER A 165 7.33 6.16 -13.01
C SER A 165 6.34 5.90 -11.88
N VAL A 166 6.24 6.82 -10.93
CA VAL A 166 5.19 6.81 -9.90
C VAL A 166 4.08 7.76 -10.35
N ASP A 167 2.83 7.31 -10.29
CA ASP A 167 1.68 8.18 -10.54
C ASP A 167 1.60 9.30 -9.50
N ARG A 168 1.56 10.53 -10.01
CA ARG A 168 1.55 11.79 -9.25
C ARG A 168 0.31 12.58 -9.64
N LEU A 169 -0.28 13.25 -8.65
CA LEU A 169 -1.33 14.22 -8.90
C LEU A 169 -0.84 15.26 -9.91
N GLN A 170 -1.57 15.38 -11.01
CA GLN A 170 -1.35 16.43 -11.99
C GLN A 170 -1.69 17.80 -11.37
N PRO A 171 -1.19 18.92 -11.93
CA PRO A 171 -1.36 20.25 -11.34
C PRO A 171 -2.81 20.58 -10.95
N ALA A 172 -3.78 20.23 -11.78
CA ALA A 172 -5.21 20.46 -11.48
C ALA A 172 -5.69 19.64 -10.27
N GLY A 173 -5.32 18.36 -10.18
CA GLY A 173 -5.67 17.51 -9.05
C GLY A 173 -4.98 17.95 -7.75
N LEU A 174 -3.73 18.41 -7.85
CA LEU A 174 -3.02 18.99 -6.72
C LEU A 174 -3.69 20.29 -6.24
N ALA A 175 -4.11 21.17 -7.16
CA ALA A 175 -4.80 22.40 -6.80
C ALA A 175 -6.13 22.13 -6.08
N LEU A 176 -6.95 21.19 -6.58
CA LEU A 176 -8.20 20.79 -5.93
C LEU A 176 -7.97 20.16 -4.55
N LEU A 177 -6.95 19.30 -4.43
CA LEU A 177 -6.56 18.76 -3.12
C LEU A 177 -6.19 19.91 -2.18
N SER A 178 -5.30 20.81 -2.58
CA SER A 178 -4.86 21.94 -1.75
C SER A 178 -6.01 22.87 -1.34
N GLN A 179 -6.98 23.11 -2.23
CA GLN A 179 -8.16 23.92 -1.93
C GLN A 179 -9.07 23.26 -0.88
N GLY A 180 -9.16 21.94 -0.88
CA GLY A 180 -10.02 21.20 0.05
C GLY A 180 -9.45 21.09 1.46
N LEU A 181 -8.13 21.26 1.65
CA LEU A 181 -7.47 21.06 2.94
C LEU A 181 -7.57 22.27 3.87
N GLN A 182 -7.65 22.02 5.19
CA GLN A 182 -7.63 23.09 6.19
C GLN A 182 -6.23 23.63 6.48
N ILE A 183 -5.20 22.81 6.25
CA ILE A 183 -3.81 23.18 6.46
C ILE A 183 -3.00 22.94 5.18
N ALA A 184 -1.91 23.69 5.03
CA ALA A 184 -1.01 23.51 3.90
C ALA A 184 -0.42 22.08 3.90
N CYS A 185 -0.52 21.38 2.78
CA CYS A 185 0.12 20.09 2.63
C CYS A 185 1.56 20.23 2.12
N PRO A 186 2.54 19.51 2.71
CA PRO A 186 3.88 19.48 2.16
C PRO A 186 3.88 18.98 0.71
N THR A 187 4.53 19.72 -0.19
CA THR A 187 4.64 19.36 -1.62
C THR A 187 5.47 18.08 -1.86
N THR A 188 6.13 17.54 -0.83
CA THR A 188 7.03 16.38 -0.91
C THR A 188 6.40 15.06 -0.46
N LEU A 189 5.07 14.93 -0.44
CA LEU A 189 4.36 13.70 -0.04
C LEU A 189 4.79 12.41 -0.79
N GLY A 190 5.56 12.49 -1.87
CA GLY A 190 6.03 11.34 -2.65
C GLY A 190 7.55 11.20 -2.78
N ALA A 191 8.35 11.92 -1.96
CA ALA A 191 9.80 11.95 -2.10
C ALA A 191 10.51 11.85 -0.75
N ARG A 192 10.61 10.63 -0.21
CA ARG A 192 11.79 10.14 0.51
C ARG A 192 11.98 8.67 0.19
#